data_AF-U4TYT4-F1
#
_entry.id   AF-U4TYT4-F1
#
_cell.length_a   1.000
_cell.length_b   1.000
_cell.length_c   1.000
_cell.angle_alpha   90.00
_cell.angle_beta   90.00
_cell.angle_gamma   90.00
#
_symmetry.space_group_name_H-M   'P 1'
#
loop_
_entity.id
_entity.type
_entity.pdbx_description
1 polymer ?
#
loop_
_entity_poly.entity_id
_entity_poly.type
_entity_poly.pdbx_seq_one_letter_code
_entity_poly.pdbx_strand_id
1 'polypeptide(L)'
;MGGRVKHGRHFTFKSALEETAVTLVAHSVTGTLVNPESPYVSQGSWLQVLITDDLSQDMGVTFQALASPEALSLPKTFSWPERKLSITIVADKV
;
A
#
# COMPACT_ATOMS: atom_id res chain seq x y z
N MET A 1 -7.83 -5.69 -2.43
CA MET A 1 -7.99 -4.22 -2.52
C MET A 1 -9.38 -3.75 -3.01
N GLY A 2 -10.19 -4.60 -3.66
CA GLY A 2 -11.40 -4.19 -4.40
C GLY A 2 -12.53 -3.48 -3.62
N GLY A 3 -12.52 -3.42 -2.29
CA GLY A 3 -13.64 -2.86 -1.50
C GLY A 3 -13.41 -1.49 -0.86
N ARG A 4 -12.17 -1.07 -0.52
CA ARG A 4 -11.95 0.13 0.32
C ARG A 4 -11.25 1.28 -0.40
N VAL A 5 -10.22 1.02 -1.20
CA VAL A 5 -9.51 2.08 -1.94
C VAL A 5 -10.40 2.65 -3.06
N LYS A 6 -11.22 1.82 -3.71
CA LYS A 6 -12.23 2.26 -4.71
C LYS A 6 -13.38 3.13 -4.15
N HIS A 7 -13.57 3.20 -2.83
CA HIS A 7 -14.68 3.94 -2.20
C HIS A 7 -14.21 5.17 -1.40
N GLY A 8 -13.04 5.74 -1.72
CA GLY A 8 -12.53 6.95 -1.06
C GLY A 8 -12.19 6.75 0.42
N ARG A 9 -11.63 5.58 0.78
CA ARG A 9 -11.17 5.28 2.13
C ARG A 9 -9.67 5.05 2.14
N HIS A 10 -9.01 5.51 3.19
CA HIS A 10 -7.62 5.18 3.47
C HIS A 10 -7.52 3.78 4.11
N PHE A 11 -6.37 3.13 3.97
CA PHE A 11 -6.05 1.88 4.65
C PHE A 11 -4.71 1.99 5.36
N THR A 12 -4.65 1.66 6.64
CA THR A 12 -3.42 1.76 7.44
C THR A 12 -2.93 0.39 7.87
N PHE A 13 -1.68 0.07 7.54
CA PHE A 13 -0.92 -1.01 8.13
C PHE A 13 -0.13 -0.44 9.30
N LYS A 14 -0.38 -0.91 10.52
CA LYS A 14 0.41 -0.56 11.69
C LYS A 14 1.29 -1.76 12.06
N SER A 15 2.56 -1.54 12.32
CA SER A 15 3.44 -2.57 12.86
C SER A 15 2.91 -3.02 14.24
N ALA A 16 2.95 -4.33 14.50
CA ALA A 16 2.61 -4.88 15.80
C ALA A 16 3.75 -4.77 16.81
N LEU A 17 4.99 -4.60 16.32
CA LEU A 17 6.22 -4.62 17.13
C LEU A 17 6.82 -3.23 17.33
N GLU A 18 6.61 -2.33 16.38
CA GLU A 18 7.19 -0.99 16.35
C GLU A 18 6.10 0.07 16.25
N GLU A 19 6.44 1.33 16.54
CA GLU A 19 5.56 2.48 16.31
C GLU A 19 5.54 2.92 14.83
N THR A 20 5.76 2.01 13.90
CA THR A 20 5.78 2.29 12.46
C THR A 20 4.40 2.05 11.84
N ALA A 21 3.94 2.95 10.99
CA ALA A 21 2.67 2.81 10.27
C ALA A 21 2.79 3.25 8.81
N VAL A 22 2.07 2.56 7.92
CA VAL A 22 1.95 2.91 6.51
C VAL A 22 0.47 3.07 6.17
N THR A 23 0.06 4.28 5.77
CA THR A 23 -1.29 4.58 5.32
C THR A 23 -1.32 4.77 3.80
N LEU A 24 -2.08 3.92 3.12
CA LEU A 24 -2.44 4.08 1.72
C LEU A 24 -3.66 5.01 1.62
N VAL A 25 -3.53 6.09 0.86
CA VAL A 25 -4.49 7.17 0.73
C VAL A 25 -5.03 7.19 -0.69
N ALA A 26 -6.35 7.04 -0.88
CA ALA A 26 -6.96 7.22 -2.19
C ALA A 26 -7.04 8.71 -2.57
N HIS A 27 -7.01 9.02 -3.86
CA HIS A 27 -7.03 10.41 -4.36
C HIS A 27 -8.22 11.25 -3.87
N SER A 28 -9.37 10.62 -3.58
CA SER A 28 -10.57 11.29 -3.09
C SER A 28 -10.58 11.62 -1.60
N VAL A 29 -9.55 11.22 -0.83
CA VAL A 29 -9.45 11.51 0.60
C VAL A 29 -8.81 12.89 0.81
N THR A 30 -9.50 13.78 1.51
CA THR A 30 -9.01 15.12 1.87
C THR A 30 -8.34 15.14 3.25
N GLY A 31 -7.59 16.21 3.55
CA GLY A 31 -6.92 16.39 4.85
C GLY A 31 -5.69 15.51 5.05
N THR A 32 -5.09 15.04 3.96
CA THR A 32 -3.91 14.17 3.95
C THR A 32 -2.63 14.98 3.79
N LEU A 33 -1.50 14.36 4.10
CA LEU A 33 -0.18 14.98 3.93
C LEU A 33 0.35 14.83 2.50
N VAL A 34 -0.22 13.91 1.74
CA VAL A 34 0.21 13.55 0.39
C VAL A 34 -0.62 14.26 -0.67
N ASN A 35 0.01 14.58 -1.79
CA ASN A 35 -0.62 15.16 -2.98
C ASN A 35 0.09 14.62 -4.24
N PRO A 36 -0.41 14.89 -5.47
CA PRO A 36 0.22 14.40 -6.70
C PRO A 36 1.70 14.80 -6.86
N GLU A 37 2.11 15.95 -6.33
CA GLU A 37 3.49 16.44 -6.37
C GLU A 37 4.39 15.77 -5.33
N SER A 38 3.81 15.33 -4.21
CA SER A 38 4.44 14.65 -3.08
C SER A 38 3.62 13.41 -2.68
N PRO A 39 3.65 12.34 -3.50
CA PRO A 39 2.81 11.15 -3.27
C PRO A 39 3.29 10.29 -2.11
N TYR A 40 4.50 10.54 -1.59
CA TYR A 40 5.09 9.83 -0.46
C TYR A 40 5.51 10.85 0.60
N VAL A 41 4.85 10.84 1.75
CA VAL A 41 5.17 11.77 2.85
C VAL A 41 5.26 11.01 4.16
N SER A 42 6.39 11.15 4.85
CA SER A 42 6.60 10.59 6.18
C SER A 42 6.55 11.67 7.26
N GLN A 43 5.81 11.42 8.33
CA GLN A 43 5.84 12.21 9.56
C GLN A 43 6.28 11.30 10.71
N GLY A 44 7.55 11.43 11.13
CA GLY A 44 8.16 10.48 12.06
C GLY A 44 8.15 9.06 11.47
N SER A 45 7.61 8.10 12.22
CA SER A 45 7.46 6.69 11.83
C SER A 45 6.18 6.38 11.04
N TRP A 46 5.40 7.41 10.68
CA TRP A 46 4.17 7.26 9.90
C TRP A 46 4.36 7.70 8.45
N LEU A 47 4.27 6.75 7.53
CA LEU A 47 4.32 6.97 6.08
C LEU A 47 2.89 7.06 5.52
N GLN A 48 2.57 8.13 4.81
CA GLN A 48 1.42 8.21 3.92
C GLN A 48 1.85 8.02 2.46
N VAL A 49 1.07 7.25 1.72
CA VAL A 49 1.29 6.95 0.30
C VAL A 49 0.01 7.25 -0.47
N LEU A 50 0.08 8.17 -1.42
CA LEU A 50 -1.01 8.45 -2.36
C LEU A 50 -1.10 7.33 -3.39
N ILE A 51 -2.25 6.69 -3.46
CA ILE A 51 -2.60 5.69 -4.46
C ILE A 51 -3.56 6.33 -5.45
N THR A 52 -3.07 6.56 -6.66
CA THR A 52 -3.87 7.04 -7.79
C THR A 52 -4.83 5.96 -8.27
N ASP A 53 -5.88 6.34 -8.99
CA ASP A 53 -6.93 5.40 -9.40
C ASP A 53 -6.39 4.28 -10.33
N ASP A 54 -5.49 4.62 -11.23
CA ASP A 54 -4.80 3.67 -12.12
C ASP A 54 -3.93 2.70 -11.32
N LEU A 55 -3.15 3.20 -10.35
CA LEU A 55 -2.34 2.35 -9.46
C LEU A 55 -3.23 1.45 -8.60
N SER A 56 -4.36 1.96 -8.09
CA SER A 56 -5.30 1.16 -7.32
C SER A 56 -5.90 0.03 -8.15
N GLN A 57 -6.20 0.25 -9.43
CA GLN A 57 -6.73 -0.79 -10.31
C GLN A 57 -5.69 -1.86 -10.56
N ASP A 58 -4.46 -1.45 -10.89
CA ASP A 58 -3.36 -2.38 -11.14
C ASP A 58 -3.03 -3.22 -9.90
N MET A 59 -2.83 -2.58 -8.73
CA MET A 59 -2.67 -3.28 -7.45
C MET A 59 -3.81 -4.26 -7.15
N GLY A 60 -5.04 -3.90 -7.54
CA GLY A 60 -6.22 -4.76 -7.41
C GLY A 60 -6.09 -6.07 -8.18
N VAL A 61 -5.52 -6.02 -9.38
CA VAL A 61 -5.23 -7.19 -10.23
C VAL A 61 -4.00 -7.93 -9.70
N THR A 62 -2.91 -7.22 -9.44
CA THR A 62 -1.64 -7.78 -8.95
C THR A 62 -1.85 -8.61 -7.67
N PHE A 63 -2.65 -8.10 -6.73
CA PHE A 63 -2.91 -8.79 -5.46
C PHE A 63 -3.91 -9.94 -5.55
N GLN A 64 -4.52 -10.22 -6.72
CA GLN A 64 -5.24 -11.49 -6.91
C GLN A 64 -4.32 -12.69 -6.74
N ALA A 65 -3.02 -12.55 -7.02
CA ALA A 65 -2.02 -13.58 -6.75
C ALA A 65 -1.93 -13.97 -5.26
N LEU A 66 -2.46 -13.14 -4.35
CA LEU A 66 -2.52 -13.43 -2.91
C LEU A 66 -3.79 -14.21 -2.51
N ALA A 67 -4.73 -14.44 -3.43
CA ALA A 67 -5.96 -15.18 -3.14
C ALA A 67 -5.72 -16.70 -2.97
N SER A 68 -4.55 -17.19 -3.36
CA SER A 68 -4.12 -18.59 -3.21
C SER A 68 -2.82 -18.65 -2.39
N PRO A 69 -2.91 -18.57 -1.04
CA PRO A 69 -1.74 -18.54 -0.16
C PRO A 69 -0.80 -19.74 -0.35
N GLU A 70 -1.35 -20.91 -0.66
CA GLU A 70 -0.61 -22.16 -0.92
C GLU A 70 0.32 -22.08 -2.14
N ALA A 71 0.05 -21.17 -3.08
CA ALA A 71 0.88 -20.94 -4.26
C ALA A 71 1.92 -19.81 -4.06
N LEU A 72 1.91 -19.15 -2.90
CA LEU A 72 2.73 -17.97 -2.64
C LEU A 72 4.11 -18.37 -2.08
N SER A 73 5.13 -18.34 -2.93
CA SER A 73 6.52 -18.42 -2.46
C SER A 73 6.99 -17.08 -1.90
N LEU A 74 7.55 -17.10 -0.68
CA LEU A 74 8.06 -15.92 0.01
C LEU A 74 9.61 -15.87 -0.06
N PRO A 75 10.24 -14.67 -0.12
CA PRO A 75 9.59 -13.36 -0.17
C PRO A 75 8.96 -13.09 -1.54
N LYS A 76 7.77 -12.48 -1.54
CA LYS A 76 7.08 -12.07 -2.76
C LYS A 76 7.11 -10.56 -2.89
N THR A 77 7.75 -10.06 -3.93
CA THR A 77 7.85 -8.62 -4.22
C THR A 77 6.97 -8.23 -5.39
N PHE A 78 6.20 -7.16 -5.21
CA PHE A 78 5.43 -6.47 -6.24
C PHE A 78 6.01 -5.07 -6.41
N SER A 79 6.34 -4.68 -7.64
CA SER A 79 7.04 -3.43 -7.92
C SER A 79 6.36 -2.63 -9.01
N TRP A 80 6.26 -1.32 -8.78
CA TRP A 80 5.82 -0.31 -9.72
C TRP A 80 6.96 0.70 -9.89
N PRO A 81 7.96 0.41 -10.75
CA PRO A 81 9.14 1.25 -10.93
C PRO A 81 8.78 2.69 -11.28
N GLU A 82 7.73 2.87 -12.08
CA GLU A 82 7.32 4.19 -12.59
C GLU A 82 6.61 5.03 -11.52
N ARG A 83 6.30 4.40 -10.39
CA ARG A 83 5.82 5.05 -9.18
C ARG A 83 6.90 5.10 -8.11
N LYS A 84 8.07 4.46 -8.29
CA LYS A 84 9.08 4.26 -7.24
C LYS A 84 8.52 3.54 -6.00
N LEU A 85 7.58 2.61 -6.21
CA LEU A 85 6.92 1.85 -5.15
C LEU A 85 7.25 0.36 -5.28
N SER A 86 7.55 -0.27 -4.16
CA SER A 86 7.65 -1.73 -4.06
C SER A 86 7.03 -2.20 -2.76
N ILE A 87 6.31 -3.32 -2.80
CA ILE A 87 5.69 -3.98 -1.65
C ILE A 87 6.21 -5.41 -1.62
N THR A 88 6.87 -5.77 -0.52
CA THR A 88 7.37 -7.13 -0.31
C THR A 88 6.63 -7.79 0.83
N ILE A 89 6.08 -8.96 0.56
CA ILE A 89 5.51 -9.86 1.56
C ILE A 89 6.63 -10.79 2.01
N VAL A 90 6.86 -10.84 3.31
CA VAL A 90 7.87 -11.69 3.95
C VAL A 90 7.18 -12.63 4.94
N ALA A 91 7.83 -13.73 5.30
CA ALA A 91 7.38 -14.56 6.41
C ALA A 91 7.59 -13.80 7.72
N ASP A 92 6.69 -14.01 8.69
CA ASP A 92 6.90 -13.51 10.04
C ASP A 92 8.22 -14.07 10.58
N LYS A 93 9.03 -13.20 11.18
CA LYS A 93 10.20 -13.62 11.93
C LYS A 93 9.70 -14.14 13.28
N VAL A 94 9.63 -15.46 13.43
CA VAL A 94 9.42 -16.13 14.72
C VAL A 94 10.61 -15.86 15.63
#